data_AF-A0A1I4DSK7-F1
#
_entry.id   AF-A0A1I4DSK7-F1
#
_cell.length_a   1.000
_cell.length_b   1.000
_cell.length_c   1.000
_cell.angle_alpha   90.00
_cell.angle_beta   90.00
_cell.angle_gamma   90.00
#
_symmetry.space_group_name_H-M   'P 1'
#
loop_
_entity.id
_entity.type
_entity.pdbx_description
1 polymer ?
#
loop_
_entity_poly.entity_id
_entity_poly.type
_entity_poly.pdbx_seq_one_letter_code
_entity_poly.pdbx_strand_id
1 'polypeptide(L)'
;MTTKHLAIALFAALAVSACSQGDTPAEHSSADRAEGHTSSSSGLPAGHIAAGEKLASTKGAATGQSCVDCHGAEGNAPIDATYPKLGGQYHDYIAHSLQMYRDGDRENSTMASQAKPLTDQQIADLAAYFGSRESKLHDLHNVH
;
A
#
# COMPACT_ATOMS: atom_id res chain seq x y z
N MET A 1 2.25 -2.84 -67.89
CA MET A 1 3.10 -1.74 -68.40
C MET A 1 2.26 -0.47 -68.43
N THR A 2 2.62 0.52 -67.59
CA THR A 2 2.35 1.99 -67.64
C THR A 2 2.49 2.54 -66.21
N THR A 3 3.69 2.91 -65.76
CA THR A 3 4.23 4.30 -65.64
C THR A 3 3.35 5.29 -64.86
N LYS A 4 3.83 5.78 -63.70
CA LYS A 4 4.32 7.16 -63.50
C LYS A 4 4.65 7.52 -62.03
N HIS A 5 5.90 7.96 -61.87
CA HIS A 5 6.60 8.85 -60.93
C HIS A 5 5.93 9.42 -59.67
N LEU A 6 6.61 9.17 -58.54
CA LEU A 6 7.22 10.12 -57.60
C LEU A 6 6.61 11.54 -57.48
N ALA A 7 6.08 11.88 -56.30
CA ALA A 7 6.09 13.24 -55.77
C ALA A 7 6.27 13.19 -54.25
N ILE A 8 7.47 13.57 -53.82
CA ILE A 8 7.86 13.88 -52.44
C ILE A 8 7.30 15.26 -52.12
N ALA A 9 6.59 15.41 -51.00
CA ALA A 9 6.31 16.70 -50.40
C ALA A 9 6.69 16.63 -48.92
N LEU A 10 7.92 17.04 -48.61
CA LEU A 10 8.31 17.50 -47.29
C LEU A 10 7.47 18.75 -46.98
N PHE A 11 6.67 18.71 -45.91
CA PHE A 11 6.25 19.91 -45.21
C PHE A 11 6.84 19.88 -43.81
N ALA A 12 8.01 20.50 -43.69
CA ALA A 12 8.52 20.98 -42.42
C ALA A 12 7.77 22.26 -42.07
N ALA A 13 7.02 22.25 -40.97
CA ALA A 13 6.51 23.46 -40.34
C ALA A 13 6.91 23.44 -38.86
N LEU A 14 8.01 24.13 -38.56
CA LEU A 14 8.31 24.58 -37.21
C LEU A 14 7.30 25.68 -36.86
N ALA A 15 6.53 25.47 -35.78
CA ALA A 15 5.85 26.56 -35.09
C ALA A 15 6.23 26.48 -33.61
N VAL A 16 7.20 27.33 -33.24
CA VAL A 16 7.47 27.72 -31.85
C VAL A 16 6.44 28.77 -31.46
N SER A 17 5.62 28.46 -30.46
CA SER A 17 4.84 29.40 -29.64
C SER A 17 4.24 28.61 -28.50
N ALA A 18 4.11 29.07 -27.27
CA ALA A 18 4.65 30.17 -26.49
C ALA A 18 4.13 29.84 -25.07
N CYS A 19 4.96 29.96 -24.04
CA CYS A 19 4.50 29.80 -22.67
C CYS A 19 3.51 30.92 -22.35
N SER A 20 2.26 30.57 -22.04
CA SER A 20 1.32 31.50 -21.39
C SER A 20 1.09 30.97 -19.98
N GLN A 21 1.76 31.59 -19.01
CA GLN A 21 1.22 31.65 -17.65
C GLN A 21 -0.13 32.37 -17.73
N GLY A 22 -1.17 31.70 -17.24
CA GLY A 22 -2.46 32.31 -16.93
C GLY A 22 -2.74 32.05 -15.46
N ASP A 23 -2.54 33.08 -14.64
CA ASP A 23 -2.95 33.10 -13.24
C ASP A 23 -4.49 33.13 -13.16
N THR A 24 -5.07 32.03 -12.69
CA THR A 24 -6.37 32.05 -12.01
C THR A 24 -6.25 31.14 -10.79
N PRO A 25 -6.39 31.66 -9.56
CA PRO A 25 -6.60 30.82 -8.40
C PRO A 25 -7.95 30.13 -8.60
N ALA A 26 -7.93 28.88 -9.05
CA ALA A 26 -9.08 28.03 -8.94
C ALA A 26 -9.32 27.81 -7.45
N GLU A 27 -10.35 28.47 -6.93
CA GLU A 27 -10.90 28.20 -5.61
C GLU A 27 -11.14 26.70 -5.47
N HIS A 28 -10.31 26.04 -4.65
CA HIS A 28 -10.63 24.73 -4.11
C HIS A 28 -11.77 24.92 -3.10
N SER A 29 -13.00 25.00 -3.62
CA SER A 29 -14.21 25.06 -2.81
C SER A 29 -14.18 23.91 -1.80
N SER A 30 -14.15 24.29 -0.53
CA SER A 30 -13.99 23.38 0.61
C SER A 30 -15.32 22.76 1.04
N ALA A 31 -16.34 22.78 0.17
CA ALA A 31 -17.70 22.45 0.53
C ALA A 31 -18.00 20.92 0.51
N ASP A 32 -17.12 20.09 -0.04
CA ASP A 32 -17.28 18.63 0.00
C ASP A 32 -16.34 17.93 1.02
N ARG A 33 -15.77 18.69 1.96
CA ARG A 33 -14.93 18.14 3.05
C ARG A 33 -15.74 17.55 4.23
N ALA A 34 -16.95 17.08 3.97
CA ALA A 34 -17.85 16.58 5.00
C ALA A 34 -17.88 15.04 5.11
N GLU A 35 -17.00 14.31 4.42
CA GLU A 35 -16.65 12.93 4.77
C GLU A 35 -15.12 12.86 4.96
N GLY A 36 -14.69 12.53 6.17
CA GLY A 36 -13.35 12.84 6.70
C GLY A 36 -12.19 12.19 5.95
N HIS A 37 -11.06 12.90 5.94
CA HIS A 37 -9.74 12.35 5.60
C HIS A 37 -9.35 11.25 6.61
N THR A 38 -9.75 10.01 6.36
CA THR A 38 -9.31 8.84 7.15
C THR A 38 -8.89 7.66 6.27
N SER A 39 -8.57 7.91 4.99
CA SER A 39 -7.99 6.88 4.12
C SER A 39 -6.48 6.89 4.24
N SER A 40 -5.93 5.72 4.59
CA SER A 40 -4.50 5.40 4.55
C SER A 40 -3.92 5.70 3.16
N SER A 41 -2.61 5.92 3.01
CA SER A 41 -2.00 6.17 1.68
C SER A 41 -2.18 4.98 0.72
N SER A 42 -2.54 3.82 1.27
CA SER A 42 -2.90 2.57 0.60
C SER A 42 -4.36 2.50 0.09
N GLY A 43 -5.15 3.57 0.21
CA GLY A 43 -6.53 3.62 -0.28
C GLY A 43 -7.52 2.75 0.51
N LEU A 44 -7.13 2.30 1.70
CA LEU A 44 -7.93 1.47 2.59
C LEU A 44 -8.81 2.33 3.52
N PRO A 45 -9.91 1.75 4.06
CA PRO A 45 -10.69 2.40 5.12
C PRO A 45 -9.85 2.58 6.40
N ALA A 46 -10.39 3.32 7.38
CA ALA A 46 -9.77 3.45 8.69
C ALA A 46 -9.73 2.09 9.41
N GLY A 47 -8.56 1.72 9.94
CA GLY A 47 -8.38 0.47 10.67
C GLY A 47 -8.84 0.54 12.13
N HIS A 48 -9.39 -0.56 12.63
CA HIS A 48 -9.82 -0.74 14.02
C HIS A 48 -8.84 -1.62 14.78
N ILE A 49 -8.06 -1.03 15.70
CA ILE A 49 -7.01 -1.74 16.47
C ILE A 49 -7.56 -2.98 17.18
N ALA A 50 -8.70 -2.89 17.86
CA ALA A 50 -9.28 -4.02 18.60
C ALA A 50 -9.72 -5.17 17.68
N ALA A 51 -10.24 -4.86 16.50
CA ALA A 51 -10.60 -5.87 15.51
C ALA A 51 -9.33 -6.52 14.93
N GLY A 52 -8.30 -5.72 14.66
CA GLY A 52 -6.99 -6.19 14.19
C GLY A 52 -6.30 -7.09 15.20
N GLU A 53 -6.34 -6.77 16.49
CA GLU A 53 -5.81 -7.61 17.57
C GLU A 53 -6.48 -8.99 17.62
N LYS A 54 -7.82 -8.99 17.58
CA LYS A 54 -8.60 -10.23 17.53
C LYS A 54 -8.28 -11.03 16.28
N LEU A 55 -8.16 -10.37 15.12
CA LEU A 55 -7.86 -11.05 13.86
C LEU A 55 -6.43 -11.60 13.85
N ALA A 56 -5.45 -10.88 14.39
CA ALA A 56 -4.04 -11.29 14.43
C ALA A 56 -3.82 -12.61 15.17
N SER A 57 -4.68 -12.93 16.14
CA SER A 57 -4.67 -14.18 16.92
C SER A 57 -5.67 -15.23 16.41
N THR A 58 -6.49 -14.91 15.40
CA THR A 58 -7.45 -15.83 14.81
C THR A 58 -6.78 -16.68 13.73
N LYS A 59 -6.96 -18.00 13.81
CA LYS A 59 -6.45 -18.92 12.77
C LYS A 59 -7.28 -18.81 11.50
N GLY A 60 -6.61 -18.56 10.38
CA GLY A 60 -7.26 -18.52 9.06
C GLY A 60 -7.73 -19.90 8.63
N ALA A 61 -8.92 -20.00 8.04
CA ALA A 61 -9.48 -21.28 7.59
C ALA A 61 -8.63 -21.95 6.48
N ALA A 62 -7.94 -21.15 5.67
CA ALA A 62 -7.11 -21.65 4.57
C ALA A 62 -5.78 -22.27 5.03
N THR A 63 -5.16 -21.71 6.08
CA THR A 63 -3.80 -22.06 6.50
C THR A 63 -3.75 -22.74 7.87
N GLY A 64 -4.80 -22.60 8.67
CA GLY A 64 -4.84 -23.05 10.07
C GLY A 64 -3.89 -22.29 11.00
N GLN A 65 -3.29 -21.18 10.53
CA GLN A 65 -2.35 -20.36 11.29
C GLN A 65 -2.91 -18.95 11.52
N SER A 66 -2.50 -18.34 12.63
CA SER A 66 -2.72 -16.93 12.92
C SER A 66 -1.49 -16.09 12.53
N CYS A 67 -1.62 -14.76 12.50
CA CYS A 67 -0.48 -13.89 12.21
C CYS A 67 0.62 -14.04 13.27
N VAL A 68 0.22 -14.14 14.55
CA VAL A 68 1.14 -14.25 15.68
C VAL A 68 1.79 -15.63 15.81
N ASP A 69 1.26 -16.66 15.14
CA ASP A 69 1.89 -17.99 15.10
C ASP A 69 3.28 -17.94 14.45
N CYS A 70 3.50 -17.02 13.50
CA CYS A 70 4.79 -16.84 12.82
C CYS A 70 5.52 -15.55 13.21
N HIS A 71 4.80 -14.44 13.34
CA HIS A 71 5.38 -13.12 13.66
C HIS A 71 5.54 -12.87 15.18
N GLY A 72 5.01 -13.78 16.00
CA GLY A 72 5.10 -13.72 17.46
C GLY A 72 4.09 -12.80 18.11
N ALA A 73 4.10 -12.81 19.45
CA ALA A 73 3.28 -11.92 20.27
C ALA A 73 3.53 -10.46 19.88
N GLU A 74 2.44 -9.73 19.65
CA GLU A 74 2.43 -8.33 19.17
C GLU A 74 3.27 -8.10 17.88
N GLY A 75 3.60 -9.15 17.13
CA GLY A 75 4.45 -9.06 15.95
C GLY A 75 5.92 -8.77 16.26
N ASN A 76 6.39 -9.01 17.49
CA ASN A 76 7.71 -8.60 17.96
C ASN A 76 8.66 -9.77 18.35
N ALA A 77 8.16 -11.00 18.32
CA ALA A 77 8.89 -12.21 18.72
C ALA A 77 8.73 -13.34 17.68
N PRO A 78 9.16 -13.13 16.43
CA PRO A 78 8.98 -14.10 15.35
C PRO A 78 9.64 -15.45 15.67
N ILE A 79 9.10 -16.52 15.10
CA ILE A 79 9.55 -17.89 15.37
C ILE A 79 10.98 -18.18 14.92
N ASP A 80 11.45 -17.46 13.90
CA ASP A 80 12.84 -17.40 13.47
C ASP A 80 13.11 -16.08 12.70
N ALA A 81 14.38 -15.84 12.36
CA ALA A 81 14.83 -14.58 11.76
C ALA A 81 14.34 -14.34 10.32
N THR A 82 13.76 -15.33 9.64
CA THR A 82 13.21 -15.18 8.29
C THR A 82 11.82 -14.53 8.29
N TYR A 83 11.11 -14.56 9.43
CA TYR A 83 9.85 -13.86 9.62
C TYR A 83 10.10 -12.44 10.14
N PRO A 84 9.68 -11.39 9.43
CA PRO A 84 9.93 -10.02 9.84
C PRO A 84 9.09 -9.66 11.08
N LYS A 85 9.61 -8.73 11.88
CA LYS A 85 8.80 -8.07 12.92
C LYS A 85 7.77 -7.15 12.28
N LEU A 86 6.56 -7.16 12.82
CA LEU A 86 5.45 -6.29 12.42
C LEU A 86 5.17 -5.20 13.47
N GLY A 87 5.49 -5.47 14.74
CA GLY A 87 5.19 -4.56 15.83
C GLY A 87 5.89 -3.20 15.67
N GLY A 88 5.10 -2.13 15.65
CA GLY A 88 5.57 -0.75 15.49
C GLY A 88 6.08 -0.40 14.09
N GLN A 89 5.83 -1.26 13.10
CA GLN A 89 6.04 -0.91 11.69
C GLN A 89 4.99 0.10 11.23
N TYR A 90 5.32 0.94 10.25
CA TYR A 90 4.36 1.88 9.68
C TYR A 90 3.11 1.16 9.16
N HIS A 91 1.94 1.58 9.64
CA HIS A 91 0.67 0.94 9.28
C HIS A 91 0.43 0.96 7.75
N ASP A 92 0.75 2.08 7.08
CA ASP A 92 0.67 2.17 5.61
C ASP A 92 1.54 1.11 4.91
N TYR A 93 2.73 0.83 5.43
CA TYR A 93 3.62 -0.19 4.87
C TYR A 93 3.06 -1.61 5.04
N ILE A 94 2.49 -1.91 6.21
CA ILE A 94 1.85 -3.21 6.48
C ILE A 94 0.65 -3.39 5.54
N ALA A 95 -0.22 -2.38 5.46
CA ALA A 95 -1.38 -2.37 4.61
C ALA A 95 -1.01 -2.62 3.13
N HIS A 96 -0.06 -1.83 2.62
CA HIS A 96 0.42 -1.97 1.25
C HIS A 96 1.03 -3.35 1.00
N SER A 97 1.84 -3.86 1.92
CA SER A 97 2.45 -5.19 1.79
C SER A 97 1.40 -6.30 1.72
N LEU A 98 0.37 -6.26 2.57
CA LEU A 98 -0.71 -7.24 2.57
C LEU A 98 -1.55 -7.19 1.29
N GLN A 99 -1.86 -6.00 0.77
CA GLN A 99 -2.52 -5.84 -0.54
C GLN A 99 -1.67 -6.48 -1.65
N MET A 100 -0.37 -6.16 -1.70
CA MET A 100 0.53 -6.70 -2.72
C MET A 100 0.65 -8.23 -2.64
N TYR A 101 0.65 -8.82 -1.44
CA TYR A 101 0.62 -10.29 -1.28
C TYR A 101 -0.70 -10.91 -1.72
N ARG A 102 -1.84 -10.27 -1.40
CA ARG A 102 -3.18 -10.73 -1.77
C ARG A 102 -3.38 -10.70 -3.29
N ASP A 103 -2.89 -9.64 -3.91
CA ASP A 103 -3.13 -9.32 -5.33
C ASP A 103 -2.09 -10.00 -6.24
N GLY A 104 -0.95 -10.42 -5.68
CA GLY A 104 0.11 -11.17 -6.36
C GLY A 104 1.26 -10.32 -6.85
N ASP A 105 1.25 -9.01 -6.58
CA ASP A 105 2.30 -8.08 -6.97
C ASP A 105 3.57 -8.20 -6.10
N ARG A 106 3.47 -8.87 -4.94
CA ARG A 106 4.62 -9.24 -4.10
C ARG A 106 4.68 -10.74 -3.90
N GLU A 107 5.77 -11.34 -4.37
CA GLU A 107 5.97 -12.79 -4.34
C GLU A 107 6.38 -13.30 -2.96
N ASN A 108 5.53 -14.13 -2.35
CA ASN A 108 5.85 -15.01 -1.22
C ASN A 108 4.68 -15.97 -1.03
N SER A 109 4.86 -17.27 -1.29
CA SER A 109 3.76 -18.25 -1.23
C SER A 109 3.09 -18.36 0.15
N THR A 110 3.87 -18.20 1.22
CA THR A 110 3.38 -18.26 2.60
C THR A 110 2.47 -17.06 2.88
N MET A 111 2.97 -15.84 2.64
CA MET A 111 2.19 -14.62 2.88
C MET A 111 1.04 -14.43 1.89
N ALA A 112 1.18 -14.86 0.63
CA ALA A 112 0.08 -14.87 -0.32
C ALA A 112 -1.09 -15.73 0.18
N SER A 113 -0.79 -16.92 0.73
CA SER A 113 -1.83 -17.80 1.31
C SER A 113 -2.53 -17.18 2.53
N GLN A 114 -1.81 -16.39 3.33
CA GLN A 114 -2.38 -15.66 4.48
C GLN A 114 -3.19 -14.44 4.05
N ALA A 115 -2.72 -13.69 3.05
CA ALA A 115 -3.32 -12.44 2.63
C ALA A 115 -4.52 -12.63 1.68
N LYS A 116 -4.54 -13.72 0.90
CA LYS A 116 -5.59 -13.97 -0.10
C LYS A 116 -7.04 -13.84 0.41
N PRO A 117 -7.41 -14.37 1.59
CA PRO A 117 -8.78 -14.28 2.08
C PRO A 117 -9.11 -12.94 2.76
N LEU A 118 -8.14 -12.02 2.92
CA LEU A 118 -8.36 -10.78 3.67
C LEU A 118 -9.12 -9.73 2.85
N THR A 119 -10.15 -9.17 3.46
CA THR A 119 -10.83 -7.99 2.94
C THR A 119 -10.01 -6.72 3.18
N ASP A 120 -10.34 -5.63 2.48
CA ASP A 120 -9.70 -4.33 2.67
C ASP A 120 -9.81 -3.83 4.12
N GLN A 121 -10.97 -3.99 4.75
CA GLN A 121 -11.15 -3.63 6.16
C GLN A 121 -10.25 -4.46 7.07
N GLN A 122 -10.13 -5.77 6.83
CA GLN A 122 -9.27 -6.64 7.63
C GLN A 122 -7.78 -6.29 7.49
N ILE A 123 -7.34 -5.91 6.28
CA ILE A 123 -5.99 -5.41 6.06
C ILE A 123 -5.76 -4.11 6.84
N ALA A 124 -6.71 -3.17 6.78
CA ALA A 124 -6.64 -1.91 7.53
C ALA A 124 -6.57 -2.16 9.05
N ASP A 125 -7.40 -3.07 9.56
CA ASP A 125 -7.45 -3.44 10.97
C ASP A 125 -6.12 -4.05 11.45
N LEU A 126 -5.56 -5.01 10.70
CA LEU A 126 -4.26 -5.63 11.01
C LEU A 126 -3.11 -4.61 10.97
N ALA A 127 -3.12 -3.75 9.95
CA ALA A 127 -2.14 -2.67 9.80
C ALA A 127 -2.18 -1.70 10.97
N ALA A 128 -3.39 -1.25 11.36
CA ALA A 128 -3.59 -0.38 12.52
C ALA A 128 -3.15 -1.06 13.83
N TYR A 129 -3.50 -2.34 14.02
CA TYR A 129 -3.10 -3.09 15.21
C TYR A 129 -1.58 -3.22 15.33
N PHE A 130 -0.90 -3.82 14.34
CA PHE A 130 0.55 -4.04 14.42
C PHE A 130 1.33 -2.73 14.43
N GLY A 131 0.89 -1.72 13.67
CA GLY A 131 1.52 -0.40 13.68
C GLY A 131 1.34 0.39 14.97
N SER A 132 0.35 0.04 15.79
CA SER A 132 0.17 0.62 17.14
C SER A 132 1.04 -0.04 18.22
N ARG A 133 1.73 -1.14 17.91
CA ARG A 133 2.57 -1.84 18.89
C ARG A 133 3.90 -1.10 19.08
N GLU A 134 4.57 -1.36 20.19
CA GLU A 134 5.91 -0.84 20.44
C GLU A 134 6.88 -1.28 19.33
N SER A 135 7.62 -0.32 18.76
CA SER A 135 8.61 -0.61 17.73
C SER A 135 9.84 -1.27 18.35
N LYS A 136 10.21 -2.44 17.82
CA LYS A 136 11.52 -3.08 18.06
C LYS A 136 12.35 -3.18 16.79
N LEU A 137 12.09 -2.26 15.86
CA LEU A 137 12.85 -2.09 14.63
C LEU A 137 14.11 -1.27 14.95
N HIS A 138 15.24 -1.67 14.39
CA HIS A 138 16.44 -0.83 14.43
C HIS A 138 16.33 0.20 13.30
N ASP A 139 16.40 1.47 13.65
CA ASP A 139 16.45 2.58 12.71
C ASP A 139 17.70 3.43 12.94
N LEU A 140 17.81 4.54 12.22
CA LEU A 140 18.95 5.44 12.30
C LEU A 140 18.78 6.55 13.36
N HIS A 141 17.72 6.52 14.19
CA HIS A 141 17.48 7.60 15.16
C HIS A 141 18.48 7.62 16.32
N ASN A 142 19.30 6.58 16.49
CA ASN A 142 20.31 6.46 17.55
C ASN A 142 21.73 6.14 17.01
N VAL A 143 22.04 6.49 15.76
CA VAL A 143 23.39 6.38 15.19
C VAL A 143 24.05 7.76 15.13
N HIS A 144 24.53 8.24 16.27
CA HIS A 144 25.32 9.47 16.38
C HIS A 144 26.61 9.21 17.16
#